data_AF-A0A962NIL2-F1
#
_entry.id   AF-A0A962NIL2-F1
#
_cell.length_a   1.000
_cell.length_b   1.000
_cell.length_c   1.000
_cell.angle_alpha   90.00
_cell.angle_beta   90.00
_cell.angle_gamma   90.00
#
_symmetry.space_group_name_H-M   'P 1'
#
loop_
_entity.id
_entity.type
_entity.pdbx_description
1 polymer ?
#
loop_
_entity_poly.entity_id
_entity_poly.type
_entity_poly.pdbx_seq_one_letter_code
_entity_poly.pdbx_strand_id
1 'polypeptide(L)'
;ARDGQRVCGAFYGHPGVFAWVPHEAIRRARAEGIRARLEPGVSAEDCLYADLGLDPGDCGCQHYEATQFLLYQRRFDPAALLILWQVGVVGDRSLARFSTGTAQRALLVEVLLRDYPGDHQVCLYRAATFPLEQAKLRWIA
;
A
#
# COMPACT_ATOMS: atom_id res chain seq x y z
N ALA A 1 3.12 -25.89 13.01
CA ALA A 1 3.26 -25.03 14.20
C ALA A 1 2.66 -25.70 15.44
N ARG A 2 1.38 -26.08 15.41
CA ARG A 2 0.72 -26.84 16.49
C ARG A 2 1.40 -28.19 16.78
N ASP A 3 1.96 -28.83 15.76
CA ASP A 3 2.73 -30.08 15.92
C ASP A 3 4.18 -29.86 16.37
N GLY A 4 4.50 -28.73 17.01
CA GLY A 4 5.85 -28.39 17.47
C GLY A 4 6.87 -28.04 16.38
N GLN A 5 6.47 -28.08 15.10
CA GLN A 5 7.35 -27.74 13.97
C GLN A 5 7.65 -26.24 13.88
N ARG A 6 8.88 -25.91 13.49
CA ARG A 6 9.30 -24.55 13.09
C ARG A 6 8.72 -24.23 11.70
N VAL A 7 7.84 -23.25 11.62
CA VAL A 7 7.15 -22.84 10.39
C VAL A 7 7.56 -21.42 10.02
N CYS A 8 7.77 -21.18 8.72
CA CYS A 8 8.00 -19.86 8.16
C CYS A 8 6.95 -19.59 7.07
N GLY A 9 6.26 -18.45 7.17
CA GLY A 9 5.44 -17.92 6.08
C GLY A 9 6.22 -16.84 5.35
N ALA A 10 6.37 -16.98 4.04
CA ALA A 10 7.09 -16.02 3.20
C ALA A 10 6.09 -15.22 2.35
N PHE A 11 6.22 -13.90 2.38
CA PHE A 11 5.40 -12.95 1.64
C PHE A 11 6.32 -11.98 0.91
N TYR A 12 5.92 -11.53 -0.28
CA TYR A 12 6.71 -10.55 -1.02
C TYR A 12 6.67 -9.19 -0.30
N GLY A 13 7.75 -8.43 -0.40
CA GLY A 13 7.89 -7.14 0.25
C GLY A 13 8.03 -7.21 1.77
N HIS A 14 7.47 -6.24 2.49
CA HIS A 14 7.43 -6.21 3.95
C HIS A 14 6.16 -6.94 4.47
N PRO A 15 6.27 -8.04 5.25
CA PRO A 15 5.12 -8.85 5.64
C PRO A 15 4.12 -8.16 6.60
N GLY A 16 4.50 -7.01 7.16
CA GLY A 16 3.64 -6.16 7.99
C GLY A 16 3.00 -4.96 7.30
N VAL A 17 3.34 -4.66 6.03
CA VAL A 17 2.89 -3.45 5.32
C VAL A 17 1.78 -3.83 4.35
N PHE A 18 0.56 -3.29 4.55
CA PHE A 18 -0.65 -3.62 3.77
C PHE A 18 -0.92 -5.13 3.60
N ALA A 19 -0.58 -5.94 4.60
CA ALA A 19 -0.67 -7.40 4.54
C ALA A 19 -1.43 -7.99 5.75
N TRP A 20 -2.69 -8.39 5.56
CA TRP A 20 -3.52 -8.89 6.67
C TRP A 20 -3.16 -10.30 7.14
N VAL A 21 -2.86 -11.22 6.21
CA VAL A 21 -2.63 -12.65 6.53
C VAL A 21 -1.47 -12.87 7.51
N PRO A 22 -0.29 -12.22 7.35
CA PRO A 22 0.81 -12.39 8.30
C PRO A 22 0.43 -11.93 9.71
N HIS A 23 -0.25 -10.78 9.85
CA HIS A 23 -0.73 -10.28 11.14
C HIS A 23 -1.68 -11.26 11.81
N GLU A 24 -2.67 -11.79 11.05
CA GLU A 24 -3.63 -12.75 11.59
C GLU A 24 -2.98 -14.08 12.01
N ALA A 25 -2.04 -14.59 11.20
CA ALA A 25 -1.31 -15.81 11.52
C ALA A 25 -0.50 -15.67 12.83
N ILE A 26 0.21 -14.56 12.99
CA ILE A 26 0.97 -14.25 14.22
C ILE A 26 0.03 -14.08 15.41
N ARG A 27 -1.09 -13.38 15.25
CA ARG A 27 -2.10 -13.17 16.31
C ARG A 27 -2.66 -14.51 16.81
N ARG A 28 -3.07 -15.40 15.90
CA ARG A 28 -3.60 -16.73 16.24
C ARG A 28 -2.55 -17.60 16.93
N ALA A 29 -1.33 -17.65 16.39
CA ALA A 29 -0.25 -18.42 16.98
C ALA A 29 0.04 -17.97 18.43
N ARG A 30 0.13 -16.66 18.67
CA ARG A 30 0.35 -16.10 20.02
C ARG A 30 -0.80 -16.41 20.97
N ALA A 31 -2.05 -16.35 20.51
CA ALA A 31 -3.22 -16.68 21.32
C ALA A 31 -3.23 -18.17 21.76
N GLU A 32 -2.57 -19.05 21.01
CA GLU A 32 -2.37 -20.47 21.33
C GLU A 32 -1.09 -20.71 22.16
N GLY A 33 -0.39 -19.66 22.62
CA GLY A 33 0.88 -19.78 23.36
C GLY A 33 2.08 -20.15 22.49
N ILE A 34 1.94 -20.16 21.16
CA ILE A 34 3.02 -20.46 20.22
C ILE A 34 3.86 -19.20 20.02
N ARG A 35 5.19 -19.33 20.23
CA ARG A 35 6.14 -18.23 19.96
C ARG A 35 6.12 -17.87 18.48
N ALA A 36 5.69 -16.65 18.18
CA ALA A 36 5.60 -16.14 16.81
C ALA A 36 6.05 -14.68 16.72
N ARG A 37 6.75 -14.32 15.64
CA ARG A 37 7.22 -12.96 15.35
C ARG A 37 7.12 -12.67 13.85
N LEU A 38 7.04 -11.40 13.51
CA LEU A 38 7.05 -10.90 12.14
C LEU A 38 8.42 -10.25 11.92
N GLU A 39 9.15 -10.69 10.90
CA GLU A 39 10.43 -10.10 10.51
C GLU A 39 10.19 -8.96 9.52
N PRO A 40 10.92 -7.83 9.62
CA PRO A 40 10.78 -6.74 8.67
C PRO A 40 11.31 -7.13 7.28
N GLY A 41 10.89 -6.38 6.26
CA GLY A 41 11.36 -6.50 4.89
C GLY A 41 11.33 -5.17 4.17
N VAL A 42 11.75 -5.13 2.90
CA VAL A 42 11.67 -3.92 2.06
C VAL A 42 10.27 -3.85 1.43
N SER A 43 9.55 -2.78 1.70
CA SER A 43 8.20 -2.47 1.25
C SER A 43 8.21 -1.82 -0.15
N ALA A 44 7.05 -1.77 -0.81
CA ALA A 44 6.94 -1.04 -2.08
C ALA A 44 7.11 0.48 -1.90
N GLU A 45 6.85 1.03 -0.70
CA GLU A 45 7.15 2.45 -0.43
C GLU A 45 8.64 2.72 -0.33
N ASP A 46 9.41 1.79 0.25
CA ASP A 46 10.86 1.92 0.33
C ASP A 46 11.47 2.01 -1.07
N CYS A 47 10.98 1.16 -1.99
CA CYS A 47 11.34 1.25 -3.40
C CYS A 47 10.88 2.57 -4.03
N LEU A 48 9.65 3.03 -3.73
CA LEU A 48 9.11 4.28 -4.26
C LEU A 48 10.02 5.46 -3.90
N TYR A 49 10.43 5.57 -2.64
CA TYR A 49 11.34 6.64 -2.19
C TYR A 49 12.67 6.60 -2.93
N ALA A 50 13.26 5.42 -3.07
CA ALA A 50 14.52 5.25 -3.79
C ALA A 50 14.40 5.60 -5.28
N ASP A 51 13.34 5.14 -5.94
CA ASP A 51 13.15 5.29 -7.38
C ASP A 51 12.73 6.71 -7.79
N LEU A 52 11.97 7.42 -6.94
CA LEU A 52 11.56 8.80 -7.18
C LEU A 52 12.52 9.84 -6.57
N GLY A 53 13.50 9.41 -5.76
CA GLY A 53 14.41 10.31 -5.05
C GLY A 53 13.70 11.18 -4.03
N LEU A 54 12.71 10.63 -3.32
CA LEU A 54 11.91 11.34 -2.32
C LEU A 54 12.40 11.01 -0.91
N ASP A 55 12.50 12.03 -0.06
CA ASP A 55 12.66 11.86 1.39
C ASP A 55 11.33 12.13 2.09
N PRO A 56 10.68 11.14 2.75
CA PRO A 56 9.43 11.36 3.47
C PRO A 56 9.57 12.34 4.65
N GLY A 57 10.79 12.66 5.09
CA GLY A 57 11.08 13.64 6.13
C GLY A 57 11.06 15.10 5.68
N ASP A 58 11.09 15.39 4.37
CA ASP A 58 11.19 16.77 3.86
C ASP A 58 9.92 17.60 4.11
N CYS A 59 8.75 17.03 3.82
CA CYS A 59 7.45 17.67 4.01
C CYS A 59 6.44 16.81 4.79
N GLY A 60 6.87 15.64 5.26
CA GLY A 60 6.00 14.63 5.87
C GLY A 60 5.39 13.68 4.83
N CYS A 61 4.83 12.58 5.32
CA CYS A 61 4.31 11.52 4.48
C CYS A 61 3.09 10.83 5.08
N GLN A 62 2.10 10.51 4.24
CA GLN A 62 0.81 9.96 4.63
C GLN A 62 0.45 8.77 3.72
N HIS A 63 0.19 7.62 4.33
CA HIS A 63 -0.11 6.37 3.65
C HIS A 63 -1.53 5.92 3.93
N TYR A 64 -2.29 5.64 2.87
CA TYR A 64 -3.64 5.08 3.01
C TYR A 64 -3.89 3.98 1.99
N GLU A 65 -4.70 2.98 2.38
CA GLU A 65 -5.34 2.10 1.41
C GLU A 65 -6.46 2.89 0.72
N ALA A 66 -6.52 2.88 -0.61
CA ALA A 66 -7.38 3.76 -1.38
C ALA A 66 -8.88 3.58 -1.09
N THR A 67 -9.34 2.35 -0.84
CA THR A 67 -10.74 2.09 -0.49
C THR A 67 -11.08 2.66 0.88
N GLN A 68 -10.23 2.43 1.89
CA GLN A 68 -10.38 3.02 3.22
C GLN A 68 -10.31 4.54 3.19
N PHE A 69 -9.43 5.11 2.35
CA PHE A 69 -9.32 6.54 2.14
C PHE A 69 -10.67 7.16 1.75
N LEU A 70 -11.35 6.55 0.77
CA LEU A 70 -12.69 6.97 0.34
C LEU A 70 -13.78 6.66 1.37
N LEU A 71 -13.84 5.43 1.87
CA LEU A 71 -14.90 4.97 2.77
C LEU A 71 -14.93 5.75 4.09
N TYR A 72 -13.75 6.06 4.64
CA TYR A 72 -13.63 6.78 5.90
C TYR A 72 -13.40 8.27 5.73
N GLN A 73 -13.47 8.79 4.50
CA GLN A 73 -13.28 10.21 4.17
C GLN A 73 -12.07 10.78 4.90
N ARG A 74 -10.92 10.11 4.75
CA ARG A 74 -9.71 10.43 5.50
C ARG A 74 -9.29 11.86 5.19
N ARG A 75 -9.08 12.66 6.24
CA ARG A 75 -8.43 13.97 6.13
C ARG A 75 -6.93 13.76 5.99
N PHE A 76 -6.31 14.52 5.09
CA PHE A 76 -4.88 14.49 4.86
C PHE A 76 -4.36 15.92 4.70
N ASP A 77 -3.06 16.11 4.88
CA ASP A 77 -2.36 17.36 4.61
C ASP A 77 -1.87 17.39 3.15
N PRO A 78 -2.38 18.28 2.28
CA PRO A 78 -1.96 18.36 0.88
C PRO A 78 -0.54 18.96 0.69
N ALA A 79 0.10 19.46 1.75
CA ALA A 79 1.49 19.92 1.71
C ALA A 79 2.52 18.78 1.90
N ALA A 80 2.07 17.59 2.29
CA ALA A 80 2.89 16.41 2.53
C ALA A 80 2.74 15.37 1.41
N LEU A 81 3.63 14.37 1.35
CA LEU A 81 3.48 13.24 0.43
C LEU A 81 2.21 12.45 0.76
N LEU A 82 1.39 12.17 -0.26
CA LEU A 82 0.22 11.29 -0.17
C LEU A 82 0.44 10.03 -1.00
N ILE A 83 0.64 8.89 -0.34
CA ILE A 83 0.83 7.58 -0.99
C ILE A 83 -0.44 6.73 -0.81
N LEU A 84 -1.12 6.49 -1.93
CA LEU A 84 -2.34 5.69 -1.99
C LEU A 84 -2.05 4.27 -2.50
N TRP A 85 -2.38 3.29 -1.66
CA TRP A 85 -2.16 1.88 -1.91
C TRP A 85 -3.39 1.22 -2.53
N GLN A 86 -3.16 0.14 -3.28
CA GLN A 86 -4.23 -0.69 -3.86
C GLN A 86 -5.22 0.07 -4.79
N VAL A 87 -4.77 1.17 -5.42
CA VAL A 87 -5.59 1.99 -6.34
C VAL A 87 -6.21 1.22 -7.51
N GLY A 88 -5.61 0.08 -7.91
CA GLY A 88 -6.13 -0.79 -8.98
C GLY A 88 -7.42 -1.54 -8.62
N VAL A 89 -7.72 -1.67 -7.32
CA VAL A 89 -8.89 -2.38 -6.79
C VAL A 89 -9.77 -1.49 -5.91
N VAL A 90 -9.61 -0.16 -6.03
CA VAL A 90 -10.35 0.81 -5.22
C VAL A 90 -11.86 0.55 -5.25
N GLY A 91 -12.49 0.55 -4.08
CA GLY A 91 -13.93 0.28 -3.92
C GLY A 91 -14.30 -1.21 -3.82
N ASP A 92 -13.36 -2.14 -3.99
CA ASP A 92 -13.61 -3.56 -3.72
C ASP A 92 -13.49 -3.86 -2.22
N ARG A 93 -14.56 -4.38 -1.64
CA ARG A 93 -14.63 -4.81 -0.23
C ARG A 93 -14.60 -6.33 -0.07
N SER A 94 -14.64 -7.07 -1.18
CA SER A 94 -14.69 -8.53 -1.16
C SER A 94 -13.31 -9.18 -1.03
N LEU A 95 -12.24 -8.42 -1.32
CA LEU A 95 -10.86 -8.93 -1.44
C LEU A 95 -10.72 -10.02 -2.52
N ALA A 96 -11.71 -10.16 -3.40
CA ALA A 96 -11.79 -11.23 -4.38
C ALA A 96 -11.47 -10.75 -5.80
N ARG A 97 -11.29 -9.44 -6.01
CA ARG A 97 -11.07 -8.86 -7.34
C ARG A 97 -9.62 -8.46 -7.55
N PHE A 98 -9.12 -8.70 -8.76
CA PHE A 98 -7.81 -8.22 -9.22
C PHE A 98 -7.88 -6.82 -9.86
N SER A 99 -9.08 -6.30 -10.15
CA SER A 99 -9.28 -4.92 -10.60
C SER A 99 -10.72 -4.43 -10.37
N THR A 100 -10.87 -3.11 -10.25
CA THR A 100 -12.16 -2.39 -10.30
C THR A 100 -12.29 -1.54 -11.58
N GLY A 101 -13.49 -1.05 -11.83
CA GLY A 101 -13.84 -0.34 -13.06
C GLY A 101 -13.46 1.15 -13.05
N THR A 102 -13.79 1.81 -14.16
CA THR A 102 -13.60 3.26 -14.34
C THR A 102 -14.40 4.09 -13.34
N ALA A 103 -15.63 3.66 -13.01
CA ALA A 103 -16.49 4.37 -12.07
C ALA A 103 -15.86 4.48 -10.66
N GLN A 104 -15.24 3.41 -10.15
CA GLN A 104 -14.59 3.46 -8.84
C GLN A 104 -13.36 4.38 -8.83
N ARG A 105 -12.58 4.38 -9.91
CA ARG A 105 -11.45 5.31 -10.07
C ARG A 105 -11.92 6.76 -10.19
N ALA A 106 -13.03 7.01 -10.86
CA ALA A 106 -13.60 8.35 -10.99
C ALA A 106 -13.96 8.95 -9.61
N LEU A 107 -14.48 8.14 -8.68
CA LEU A 107 -14.74 8.59 -7.31
C LEU A 107 -13.45 8.96 -6.55
N LEU A 108 -12.35 8.22 -6.78
CA LEU A 108 -11.06 8.58 -6.20
C LEU A 108 -10.57 9.93 -6.72
N VAL A 109 -10.67 10.14 -8.03
CA VAL A 109 -10.32 11.42 -8.66
C VAL A 109 -11.19 12.56 -8.11
N GLU A 110 -12.51 12.37 -8.01
CA GLU A 110 -13.42 13.37 -7.46
C GLU A 110 -13.04 13.78 -6.03
N VAL A 111 -12.63 12.83 -5.19
CA VAL A 111 -12.19 13.13 -3.82
C VAL A 111 -10.87 13.89 -3.82
N LEU A 112 -9.89 13.51 -4.65
CA LEU A 112 -8.60 14.19 -4.71
C LEU A 112 -8.72 15.63 -5.24
N LEU A 113 -9.62 15.88 -6.19
CA LEU A 113 -9.89 17.21 -6.77
C LEU A 113 -10.48 18.22 -5.78
N ARG A 114 -10.87 17.79 -4.58
CA ARG A 114 -11.36 18.69 -3.53
C ARG A 114 -10.23 19.52 -2.92
N ASP A 115 -9.04 18.95 -2.87
CA ASP A 115 -7.86 19.54 -2.22
C ASP A 115 -6.72 19.83 -3.21
N TYR A 116 -6.68 19.13 -4.36
CA TYR A 116 -5.70 19.35 -5.42
C TYR A 116 -6.34 19.98 -6.68
N PRO A 117 -5.62 20.88 -7.39
CA PRO A 117 -6.10 21.41 -8.66
C PRO A 117 -6.14 20.31 -9.73
N GLY A 118 -6.96 20.50 -10.77
CA GLY A 118 -7.17 19.50 -11.82
C GLY A 118 -5.99 19.26 -12.75
N ASP A 119 -4.90 20.01 -12.60
CA ASP A 119 -3.63 19.83 -13.29
C ASP A 119 -2.51 19.30 -12.36
N HIS A 120 -2.86 18.96 -11.11
CA HIS A 120 -1.91 18.44 -10.13
C HIS A 120 -1.30 17.12 -10.59
N GLN A 121 0.03 17.04 -10.55
CA GLN A 121 0.75 15.86 -11.02
C GLN A 121 0.59 14.68 -10.06
N VAL A 122 0.19 13.53 -10.60
CA VAL A 122 0.11 12.25 -9.88
C VAL A 122 1.00 11.23 -10.58
N CYS A 123 1.81 10.50 -9.82
CA CYS A 123 2.62 9.41 -10.34
C CYS A 123 1.94 8.05 -10.10
N LEU A 124 1.58 7.35 -11.18
CA LEU A 124 1.27 5.93 -11.13
C LEU A 124 2.59 5.15 -11.11
N TYR A 125 2.96 4.68 -9.93
CA TYR A 125 4.23 3.99 -9.67
C TYR A 125 4.08 2.47 -9.61
N ARG A 126 5.06 1.75 -10.15
CA ARG A 126 5.25 0.31 -9.97
C ARG A 126 6.74 0.00 -9.89
N ALA A 127 7.17 -0.56 -8.75
CA ALA A 127 8.53 -1.05 -8.55
C ALA A 127 8.90 -2.14 -9.57
N ALA A 128 10.20 -2.23 -9.90
CA ALA A 128 10.73 -3.35 -10.66
C ALA A 128 10.60 -4.67 -9.86
N THR A 129 10.19 -5.75 -10.53
CA THR A 129 10.08 -7.08 -9.90
C THR A 129 11.19 -8.04 -10.31
N PHE A 130 12.00 -7.63 -11.31
CA PHE A 130 13.15 -8.38 -11.79
C PHE A 130 14.41 -7.49 -11.74
N PRO A 131 15.61 -8.07 -11.50
CA PRO A 131 16.85 -7.28 -11.38
C PRO A 131 17.23 -6.46 -12.62
N LEU A 132 16.72 -6.83 -13.80
CA LEU A 132 16.99 -6.15 -15.07
C LEU A 132 15.82 -5.26 -15.53
N GLU A 133 14.71 -5.23 -14.78
CA GLU A 133 13.57 -4.35 -15.05
C GLU A 133 13.82 -2.98 -14.40
N GLN A 134 13.32 -1.92 -15.03
CA GLN A 134 13.25 -0.59 -14.43
C GLN A 134 11.88 -0.34 -13.82
N ALA A 135 11.84 0.45 -12.75
CA ALA A 135 10.58 0.92 -12.19
C ALA A 135 9.76 1.69 -13.23
N LYS A 136 8.44 1.53 -13.19
CA LYS A 136 7.51 2.21 -14.10
C LYS A 136 6.91 3.39 -13.37
N LEU A 137 7.28 4.58 -13.83
CA LEU A 137 6.77 5.85 -13.35
C LEU A 137 5.95 6.46 -14.48
N ARG A 138 4.65 6.67 -14.26
CA ARG A 138 3.78 7.37 -15.21
C ARG A 138 3.14 8.57 -14.53
N TRP A 139 3.59 9.76 -14.92
CA TRP A 139 3.01 11.02 -14.50
C TRP A 139 1.75 11.33 -15.31
N ILE A 140 0.69 11.75 -14.60
CA ILE A 140 -0.60 12.19 -15.16
C ILE A 140 -1.03 13.48 -14.46
N ALA A 141 -1.79 14.30 -15.17
CA ALA A 141 -2.55 15.44 -14.65
C ALA A 141 -4.03 15.06 -14.65
#